data_AF-A0A662PXD6-F1
#
_entry.id   AF-A0A662PXD6-F1
#
_cell.length_a   1.000
_cell.length_b   1.000
_cell.length_c   1.000
_cell.angle_alpha   90.00
_cell.angle_beta   90.00
_cell.angle_gamma   90.00
#
_symmetry.space_group_name_H-M   'P 1'
#
loop_
_entity.id
_entity.type
_entity.pdbx_description
1 polymer ?
#
loop_
_entity_poly.entity_id
_entity_poly.type
_entity_poly.pdbx_seq_one_letter_code
_entity_poly.pdbx_strand_id
1 'polypeptide(L)'
;MESSACTVEERKAIKKALVAALGIWAGGASKLEERYPDGFRGYGSLRFEMVSDAGSAQIIVTGANLGGKAAGRATLICSDGRIVASRVEIDCSTASTPFLVSVTLHELGHALGLGHTSFSEYNGTKELMYKVLTDPNTYPSTLDHYAIYLLVIRGYSGSSVSLPAWLPYYQVAAKAPASIQELEKRVRELERKYESLSEAVAGLGGDVQRIEERLDELEERVNATEEKLAEHGEEVAGLRAEVDEALPRLDALEREVGDLVTGLEGLGRRLNRTSQELARELSGVKQGQERLEAVLEAQEKRLNERLSDISQELNATSSEVEELKIRVAELEEQLEARDLEIMQLRRYGTILSLLVFASIILAAAGLGLALRATKAAS
;
A
#
# COMPACT_ATOMS: atom_id res chain seq x y z
N MET A 1 61.82 61.06 9.51
CA MET A 1 62.41 61.51 10.80
C MET A 1 63.89 61.12 10.83
N GLU A 2 64.76 61.92 10.23
CA GLU A 2 66.22 61.74 10.26
C GLU A 2 66.88 62.96 10.89
N SER A 3 66.43 63.33 12.09
CA SER A 3 67.08 64.39 12.88
C SER A 3 68.01 63.73 13.90
N SER A 4 69.28 64.10 13.89
CA SER A 4 70.29 63.69 14.87
C SER A 4 70.14 64.40 16.22
N ALA A 5 69.15 65.29 16.38
CA ALA A 5 68.98 66.12 17.57
C ALA A 5 68.37 65.40 18.78
N CYS A 6 67.44 64.47 18.56
CA CYS A 6 66.81 63.69 19.64
C CYS A 6 67.39 62.27 19.74
N THR A 7 67.22 61.61 20.88
CA THR A 7 67.53 60.19 21.11
C THR A 7 66.60 59.25 20.33
N VAL A 8 66.92 57.96 20.27
CA VAL A 8 66.10 56.95 19.58
C VAL A 8 64.73 56.82 20.24
N GLU A 9 64.70 56.83 21.56
CA GLU A 9 63.52 56.70 22.41
C GLU A 9 62.58 57.90 22.23
N GLU A 10 63.13 59.11 22.24
CA GLU A 10 62.37 60.34 22.00
C GLU A 10 61.78 60.35 20.59
N ARG A 11 62.55 59.96 19.56
CA ARG A 11 62.02 59.83 18.20
C ARG A 11 60.89 58.80 18.12
N LYS A 12 60.99 57.68 18.85
CA LYS A 12 59.93 56.67 18.89
C LYS A 12 58.67 57.21 19.56
N ALA A 13 58.81 57.96 20.66
CA ALA A 13 57.70 58.60 21.35
C ALA A 13 57.02 59.65 20.46
N ILE A 14 57.78 60.54 19.83
CA ILE A 14 57.26 61.55 18.88
C ILE A 14 56.55 60.87 17.71
N LYS A 15 57.11 59.80 17.13
CA LYS A 15 56.45 59.05 16.06
C LYS A 15 55.12 58.44 16.51
N LYS A 16 55.07 57.87 17.72
CA LYS A 16 53.83 57.32 18.28
C LYS A 16 52.77 58.40 18.51
N ALA A 17 53.17 59.54 19.06
CA ALA A 17 52.30 60.69 19.27
C ALA A 17 51.78 61.27 17.96
N LEU A 18 52.62 61.34 16.92
CA LEU A 18 52.23 61.71 15.57
C LEU A 18 51.13 60.78 15.04
N VAL A 19 51.34 59.47 15.07
CA VAL A 19 50.31 58.50 14.60
C VAL A 19 48.98 58.69 15.35
N ALA A 20 49.04 58.90 16.67
CA ALA A 20 47.84 59.18 17.46
C ALA A 20 47.17 60.50 17.02
N ALA A 21 47.95 61.57 16.84
CA ALA A 21 47.44 62.88 16.45
C ALA A 21 46.82 62.88 15.05
N LEU A 22 47.44 62.21 14.07
CA LEU A 22 46.88 62.03 12.72
C LEU A 22 45.53 61.29 12.78
N GLY A 23 45.45 60.24 13.61
CA GLY A 23 44.21 59.49 13.84
C GLY A 23 43.11 60.33 14.50
N ILE A 24 43.46 61.19 15.46
CA ILE A 24 42.52 62.09 16.14
C ILE A 24 41.97 63.13 15.15
N TRP A 25 42.82 63.78 14.35
CA TRP A 25 42.37 64.75 13.34
C TRP A 25 41.50 64.11 12.25
N ALA A 26 41.93 62.99 11.67
CA ALA A 26 41.15 62.30 10.63
C ALA A 26 39.84 61.70 11.18
N GLY A 27 39.91 61.03 12.33
CA GLY A 27 38.73 60.43 12.97
C GLY A 27 37.73 61.48 13.46
N GLY A 28 38.21 62.63 13.95
CA GLY A 28 37.37 63.78 14.27
C GLY A 28 36.64 64.33 13.05
N ALA A 29 37.31 64.37 11.90
CA ALA A 29 36.69 64.80 10.64
C ALA A 29 35.55 63.87 10.19
N SER A 30 35.79 62.54 10.20
CA SER A 30 34.75 61.56 9.87
C SER A 30 33.57 61.62 10.85
N LYS A 31 33.85 61.74 12.15
CA LYS A 31 32.82 61.83 13.20
C LYS A 31 31.95 63.08 13.05
N LEU A 32 32.53 64.21 12.66
CA LEU A 32 31.78 65.44 12.45
C LEU A 32 30.92 65.39 11.18
N GLU A 33 31.43 64.81 10.09
CA GLU A 33 30.62 64.58 8.90
C GLU A 33 29.46 63.62 9.18
N GLU A 34 29.69 62.53 9.91
CA GLU A 34 28.61 61.61 10.32
C GLU A 34 27.56 62.32 11.18
N ARG A 35 28.00 63.17 12.13
CA ARG A 35 27.10 63.86 13.05
C ARG A 35 26.35 65.04 12.42
N TYR A 36 27.00 65.75 11.50
CA TYR A 36 26.50 66.96 10.83
C TYR A 36 26.76 66.86 9.31
N PRO A 37 26.08 65.96 8.60
CA PRO A 37 26.39 65.64 7.20
C PRO A 37 26.23 66.84 6.26
N ASP A 38 25.29 67.74 6.54
CA ASP A 38 25.09 68.96 5.75
C ASP A 38 26.11 70.06 6.11
N GLY A 39 26.64 70.05 7.34
CA GLY A 39 27.60 71.03 7.83
C GLY A 39 29.06 70.73 7.43
N PHE A 40 29.40 69.45 7.29
CA PHE A 40 30.77 68.95 7.08
C PHE A 40 30.90 68.01 5.87
N ARG A 41 30.06 68.18 4.84
CA ARG A 41 30.08 67.35 3.63
C ARG A 41 31.48 67.25 3.02
N GLY A 42 31.95 66.03 2.84
CA GLY A 42 33.27 65.70 2.30
C GLY A 42 34.42 65.82 3.31
N TYR A 43 34.19 66.27 4.55
CA TYR A 43 35.27 66.46 5.51
C TYR A 43 35.92 65.15 5.98
N GLY A 44 35.15 64.07 6.11
CA GLY A 44 35.61 62.73 6.45
C GLY A 44 36.52 62.11 5.39
N SER A 45 36.66 62.73 4.22
CA SER A 45 37.67 62.36 3.21
C SER A 45 39.09 62.83 3.59
N LEU A 46 39.23 63.71 4.59
CA LEU A 46 40.50 64.14 5.15
C LEU A 46 41.26 62.93 5.70
N ARG A 47 42.38 62.61 5.05
CA ARG A 47 43.28 61.52 5.43
C ARG A 47 44.71 61.99 5.42
N PHE A 48 45.51 61.40 6.30
CA PHE A 48 46.95 61.59 6.32
C PHE A 48 47.60 60.32 5.79
N GLU A 49 48.48 60.49 4.81
CA GLU A 49 49.23 59.39 4.21
C GLU A 49 50.71 59.54 4.58
N MET A 50 51.25 58.49 5.20
CA MET A 50 52.66 58.46 5.58
C MET A 50 53.49 58.06 4.36
N VAL A 51 54.35 58.97 3.88
CA VAL A 51 55.26 58.72 2.76
C VAL A 51 56.67 58.37 3.25
N SER A 52 57.39 57.60 2.44
CA SER A 52 58.76 57.13 2.77
C SER A 52 59.86 58.12 2.41
N ASP A 53 59.60 59.07 1.52
CA ASP A 53 60.56 60.10 1.11
C ASP A 53 60.10 61.49 1.55
N ALA A 54 61.07 62.35 1.93
CA ALA A 54 60.76 63.68 2.43
C ALA A 54 60.33 64.66 1.31
N GLY A 55 60.67 64.38 0.05
CA GLY A 55 60.37 65.25 -1.09
C GLY A 55 58.91 65.20 -1.53
N SER A 56 58.23 64.09 -1.30
CA SER A 56 56.79 63.90 -1.57
C SER A 56 55.89 64.32 -0.40
N ALA A 57 56.47 64.57 0.79
CA ALA A 57 55.72 64.93 1.98
C ALA A 57 55.28 66.40 1.95
N GLN A 58 53.97 66.64 2.06
CA GLN A 58 53.41 67.99 2.25
C GLN A 58 53.66 68.52 3.67
N ILE A 59 53.74 67.63 4.66
CA ILE A 59 54.05 67.97 6.05
C ILE A 59 55.22 67.12 6.51
N ILE A 60 56.32 67.75 6.88
CA ILE A 60 57.49 67.08 7.42
C ILE A 60 57.54 67.28 8.93
N VAL A 61 57.43 66.19 9.69
CA VAL A 61 57.53 66.19 11.16
C VAL A 61 58.92 65.71 11.60
N THR A 62 59.61 66.51 12.41
CA THR A 62 60.95 66.21 12.93
C THR A 62 61.06 66.52 14.41
N GLY A 63 62.00 65.86 15.10
CA GLY A 63 62.42 66.28 16.43
C GLY A 63 63.53 67.32 16.35
N ALA A 64 63.51 68.32 17.23
CA ALA A 64 64.49 69.41 17.25
C ALA A 64 64.82 69.84 18.70
N ASN A 65 65.92 70.57 18.88
CA ASN A 65 66.23 71.24 20.15
C ASN A 65 65.84 72.72 20.02
N LEU A 66 64.71 73.11 20.57
CA LEU A 66 64.14 74.46 20.50
C LEU A 66 64.59 75.36 21.68
N GLY A 67 65.51 74.86 22.52
CA GLY A 67 66.14 75.64 23.58
C GLY A 67 65.20 76.03 24.72
N GLY A 68 64.17 75.22 24.99
CA GLY A 68 63.21 75.42 26.09
C GLY A 68 62.24 76.59 25.91
N LYS A 69 62.23 77.24 24.74
CA LYS A 69 61.36 78.40 24.45
C LYS A 69 59.99 78.00 23.90
N ALA A 70 59.87 76.81 23.32
CA ALA A 70 58.63 76.25 22.80
C ALA A 70 58.67 74.72 22.85
N ALA A 71 57.53 74.09 23.12
CA ALA A 71 57.40 72.63 23.12
C ALA A 71 57.30 72.03 21.71
N GLY A 72 56.91 72.87 20.74
CA GLY A 72 56.84 72.58 19.32
C GLY A 72 56.91 73.86 18.50
N ARG A 73 57.08 73.71 17.19
CA ARG A 73 57.06 74.81 16.21
C ARG A 73 56.60 74.28 14.85
N ALA A 74 55.59 74.91 14.29
CA ALA A 74 55.18 74.74 12.90
C ALA A 74 55.61 75.94 12.03
N THR A 75 56.19 75.64 10.87
CA THR A 75 56.59 76.63 9.85
C THR A 75 55.81 76.32 8.57
N LEU A 76 55.11 77.32 8.03
CA LEU A 76 54.34 77.20 6.80
C LEU A 76 55.14 77.76 5.62
N ILE A 77 55.10 77.03 4.50
CA ILE A 77 55.65 77.44 3.22
C ILE A 77 54.46 77.71 2.31
N CYS A 78 54.28 78.99 1.93
CA CYS A 78 53.14 79.43 1.14
C CYS A 78 53.58 79.90 -0.25
N SER A 79 52.77 79.57 -1.27
CA SER A 79 52.84 80.12 -2.63
C SER A 79 51.45 80.62 -3.03
N ASP A 80 51.36 81.83 -3.59
CA ASP A 80 50.10 82.44 -4.01
C ASP A 80 48.98 82.41 -2.95
N GLY A 81 49.36 82.63 -1.68
CA GLY A 81 48.43 82.64 -0.55
C GLY A 81 47.91 81.27 -0.11
N ARG A 82 48.45 80.16 -0.64
CA ARG A 82 48.12 78.79 -0.23
C ARG A 82 49.33 78.09 0.39
N ILE A 83 49.08 77.23 1.38
CA ILE A 83 50.10 76.38 1.99
C ILE A 83 50.47 75.29 0.99
N VAL A 84 51.73 75.27 0.56
CA VAL A 84 52.27 74.26 -0.37
C VAL A 84 53.08 73.19 0.36
N ALA A 85 53.66 73.53 1.51
CA ALA A 85 54.33 72.59 2.40
C ALA A 85 54.39 73.16 3.83
N SER A 86 54.53 72.28 4.81
CA SER A 86 54.68 72.66 6.22
C SER A 86 55.76 71.82 6.89
N ARG A 87 56.47 72.42 7.85
CA ARG A 87 57.44 71.73 8.70
C ARG A 87 57.02 71.84 10.15
N VAL A 88 56.89 70.70 10.82
CA VAL A 88 56.62 70.62 12.26
C VAL A 88 57.86 70.10 12.97
N GLU A 89 58.26 70.82 14.01
CA GLU A 89 59.39 70.51 14.85
C GLU A 89 58.90 70.34 16.28
N ILE A 90 59.05 69.13 16.83
CA ILE A 90 58.71 68.84 18.23
C ILE A 90 59.99 68.89 19.05
N ASP A 91 59.98 69.64 20.15
CA ASP A 91 61.15 69.72 21.02
C ASP A 91 61.45 68.34 21.64
N CYS A 92 62.72 67.92 21.63
CA CYS A 92 63.10 66.60 22.13
C CYS A 92 62.69 66.41 23.60
N SER A 93 62.74 67.46 24.43
CA SER A 93 62.35 67.38 25.85
C SER A 93 60.84 67.13 26.03
N THR A 94 60.01 67.53 25.06
CA THR A 94 58.56 67.28 25.07
C THR A 94 58.23 65.78 24.98
N ALA A 95 59.11 64.97 24.39
CA ALA A 95 58.88 63.53 24.17
C ALA A 95 58.65 62.72 25.46
N SER A 96 59.14 63.23 26.60
CA SER A 96 58.98 62.61 27.92
C SER A 96 57.90 63.27 28.78
N THR A 97 57.15 64.22 28.23
CA THR A 97 56.11 64.98 28.96
C THR A 97 54.71 64.44 28.68
N PRO A 98 53.74 64.63 29.59
CA PRO A 98 52.35 64.28 29.33
C PRO A 98 51.72 65.13 28.21
N PHE A 99 52.35 66.26 27.84
CA PHE A 99 51.86 67.17 26.80
C PHE A 99 52.15 66.70 25.38
N LEU A 100 52.95 65.65 25.18
CA LEU A 100 53.44 65.26 23.86
C LEU A 100 52.35 65.13 22.79
N VAL A 101 51.23 64.46 23.11
CA VAL A 101 50.14 64.27 22.15
C VAL A 101 49.44 65.60 21.86
N SER A 102 49.12 66.40 22.88
CA SER A 102 48.47 67.71 22.73
C SER A 102 49.35 68.72 21.98
N VAL A 103 50.65 68.76 22.24
CA VAL A 103 51.60 69.58 21.47
C VAL A 103 51.64 69.11 20.02
N THR A 104 51.72 67.80 19.79
CA THR A 104 51.73 67.26 18.41
C THR A 104 50.44 67.60 17.68
N LEU A 105 49.28 67.54 18.34
CA LEU A 105 47.99 67.97 17.80
C LEU A 105 47.97 69.45 17.45
N HIS A 106 48.46 70.31 18.36
CA HIS A 106 48.53 71.76 18.19
C HIS A 106 49.41 72.16 16.99
N GLU A 107 50.63 71.62 16.92
CA GLU A 107 51.55 71.94 15.81
C GLU A 107 51.06 71.39 14.47
N LEU A 108 50.36 70.24 14.47
CA LEU A 108 49.67 69.76 13.27
C LEU A 108 48.51 70.67 12.86
N GLY A 109 47.77 71.22 13.83
CA GLY A 109 46.76 72.24 13.57
C GLY A 109 47.35 73.43 12.83
N HIS A 110 48.50 73.94 13.30
CA HIS A 110 49.24 74.97 12.58
C HIS A 110 49.67 74.52 11.19
N ALA A 111 50.23 73.32 11.03
CA ALA A 111 50.65 72.78 9.73
C ALA A 111 49.51 72.69 8.71
N LEU A 112 48.26 72.57 9.18
CA LEU A 112 47.02 72.58 8.38
C LEU A 112 46.46 73.99 8.15
N GLY A 113 47.14 75.03 8.66
CA GLY A 113 46.80 76.44 8.44
C GLY A 113 46.02 77.10 9.58
N LEU A 114 45.84 76.44 10.72
CA LEU A 114 45.17 77.05 11.87
C LEU A 114 46.06 78.11 12.54
N GLY A 115 45.44 79.20 12.96
CA GLY A 115 46.03 80.20 13.85
C GLY A 115 45.70 79.94 15.31
N HIS A 116 46.13 80.84 16.20
CA HIS A 116 45.73 80.77 17.61
C HIS A 116 44.34 81.35 17.83
N THR A 117 43.63 80.77 18.80
CA THR A 117 42.38 81.35 19.32
C THR A 117 42.67 82.50 20.29
N SER A 118 41.68 83.36 20.49
CA SER A 118 41.74 84.47 21.45
C SER A 118 41.39 84.07 22.89
N PHE A 119 41.01 82.82 23.12
CA PHE A 119 40.55 82.30 24.41
C PHE A 119 41.23 80.97 24.74
N SER A 120 41.53 80.76 26.02
CA SER A 120 42.14 79.51 26.51
C SER A 120 41.12 78.44 26.89
N GLU A 121 39.88 78.86 27.13
CA GLU A 121 38.79 78.00 27.57
C GLU A 121 37.45 78.63 27.17
N TYR A 122 36.47 77.79 26.83
CA TYR A 122 35.09 78.19 26.61
C TYR A 122 34.16 77.20 27.30
N ASN A 123 33.27 77.69 28.18
CA ASN A 123 32.34 76.87 28.97
C ASN A 123 33.00 75.66 29.67
N GLY A 124 34.14 75.87 30.35
CA GLY A 124 34.86 74.80 31.06
C GLY A 124 35.69 73.88 30.14
N THR A 125 35.67 74.09 28.82
CA THR A 125 36.39 73.26 27.85
C THR A 125 37.64 73.98 27.36
N LYS A 126 38.82 73.40 27.58
CA LYS A 126 40.11 73.94 27.13
C LYS A 126 40.19 73.98 25.60
N GLU A 127 40.90 74.96 25.06
CA GLU A 127 41.10 75.13 23.62
C GLU A 127 42.52 74.71 23.23
N LEU A 128 42.62 73.75 22.30
CA LEU A 128 43.88 73.21 21.81
C LEU A 128 44.71 74.31 21.15
N MET A 129 44.11 75.13 20.30
CA MET A 129 44.80 76.15 19.51
C MET A 129 45.03 77.45 20.29
N TYR A 130 44.91 77.46 21.62
CA TYR A 130 45.35 78.59 22.42
C TYR A 130 46.88 78.62 22.55
N LYS A 131 47.47 79.82 22.62
CA LYS A 131 48.94 80.04 22.61
C LYS A 131 49.73 79.31 23.71
N VAL A 132 49.08 78.90 24.80
CA VAL A 132 49.72 78.20 25.93
C VAL A 132 48.85 77.02 26.34
N LEU A 133 49.33 75.80 26.12
CA LEU A 133 48.67 74.59 26.59
C LEU A 133 48.79 74.46 28.11
N THR A 134 47.65 74.45 28.81
CA THR A 134 47.60 74.29 30.27
C THR A 134 47.16 72.91 30.73
N ASP A 135 46.61 72.10 29.82
CA ASP A 135 46.13 70.74 30.11
C ASP A 135 46.71 69.76 29.08
N PRO A 136 47.38 68.67 29.51
CA PRO A 136 47.97 67.68 28.61
C PRO A 136 46.93 66.86 27.84
N ASN A 137 45.65 66.90 28.20
CA ASN A 137 44.55 66.17 27.57
C ASN A 137 43.61 67.10 26.79
N THR A 138 44.18 68.03 26.03
CA THR A 138 43.41 68.96 25.18
C THR A 138 43.35 68.41 23.75
N TYR A 139 42.14 68.27 23.21
CA TYR A 139 41.89 67.74 21.86
C TYR A 139 41.36 68.84 20.93
N PRO A 140 41.44 68.68 19.60
CA PRO A 140 40.85 69.62 18.67
C PRO A 140 39.38 69.88 18.93
N SER A 141 38.96 71.13 18.91
CA SER A 141 37.57 71.53 19.10
C SER A 141 36.77 71.48 17.81
N THR A 142 35.45 71.61 17.92
CA THR A 142 34.59 71.82 16.74
C THR A 142 34.97 73.09 16.00
N LEU A 143 35.51 74.12 16.68
CA LEU A 143 36.05 75.32 16.04
C LEU A 143 37.28 74.98 15.19
N ASP A 144 38.21 74.21 15.72
CA ASP A 144 39.43 73.81 15.00
C ASP A 144 39.09 72.98 13.75
N HIS A 145 38.23 71.97 13.92
CA HIS A 145 37.79 71.15 12.81
C HIS A 145 36.98 71.94 11.78
N TYR A 146 36.12 72.86 12.22
CA TYR A 146 35.37 73.73 11.31
C TYR A 146 36.29 74.65 10.52
N ALA A 147 37.32 75.21 11.16
CA ALA A 147 38.33 76.02 10.48
C ALA A 147 39.11 75.20 9.44
N ILE A 148 39.56 73.98 9.76
CA ILE A 148 40.22 73.10 8.79
C ILE A 148 39.27 72.73 7.64
N TYR A 149 38.02 72.40 7.93
CA TYR A 149 37.02 72.12 6.89
C TYR A 149 36.86 73.31 5.94
N LEU A 150 36.77 74.53 6.47
CA LEU A 150 36.70 75.74 5.66
C LEU A 150 37.96 75.93 4.79
N LEU A 151 39.15 75.75 5.37
CA LEU A 151 40.42 75.93 4.67
C LEU A 151 40.65 74.86 3.59
N VAL A 152 40.55 73.59 3.96
CA VAL A 152 40.98 72.44 3.14
C VAL A 152 39.89 71.99 2.17
N ILE A 153 38.63 71.98 2.58
CA ILE A 153 37.52 71.46 1.76
C ILE A 153 36.78 72.59 1.03
N ARG A 154 36.59 73.74 1.67
CA ARG A 154 35.81 74.85 1.11
C ARG A 154 36.65 75.93 0.43
N GLY A 155 37.98 75.88 0.55
CA GLY A 155 38.89 76.86 -0.07
C GLY A 155 38.78 78.26 0.52
N TYR A 156 38.43 78.37 1.80
CA TYR A 156 38.34 79.65 2.51
C TYR A 156 39.71 80.35 2.59
N SER A 157 39.73 81.67 2.37
CA SER A 157 40.95 82.49 2.33
C SER A 157 40.92 83.70 3.27
N GLY A 158 39.99 83.73 4.23
CA GLY A 158 39.90 84.81 5.21
C GLY A 158 40.85 84.61 6.41
N SER A 159 40.98 85.65 7.24
CA SER A 159 41.94 85.69 8.36
C SER A 159 41.37 85.27 9.72
N SER A 160 40.07 84.96 9.80
CA SER A 160 39.41 84.57 11.07
C SER A 160 38.21 83.68 10.83
N VAL A 161 37.98 82.72 11.72
CA VAL A 161 36.83 81.81 11.69
C VAL A 161 36.04 81.95 13.00
N SER A 162 34.72 81.83 12.92
CA SER A 162 33.83 81.71 14.07
C SER A 162 32.84 80.58 13.83
N LEU A 163 32.43 79.91 14.91
CA LEU A 163 31.47 78.82 14.80
C LEU A 163 30.09 79.36 14.38
N PRO A 164 29.40 78.68 13.45
CA PRO A 164 28.02 79.02 13.12
C PRO A 164 27.09 78.62 14.26
N ALA A 165 25.92 79.27 14.36
CA ALA A 165 24.98 79.08 15.47
C ALA A 165 24.50 77.63 15.66
N TRP A 166 24.52 76.81 14.60
CA TRP A 166 24.12 75.40 14.65
C TRP A 166 25.20 74.46 15.18
N LEU A 167 26.46 74.90 15.24
CA LEU A 167 27.59 74.06 15.64
C LEU A 167 28.02 74.43 17.07
N PRO A 168 27.65 73.62 18.08
CA PRO A 168 28.10 73.90 19.44
C PRO A 168 29.61 73.73 19.57
N TYR A 169 30.21 74.54 20.45
CA TYR A 169 31.61 74.41 20.82
C TYR A 169 31.82 73.22 21.76
N TYR A 170 32.66 72.26 21.37
CA TYR A 170 33.15 71.16 22.23
C TYR A 170 34.42 70.54 21.66
N GLN A 171 35.20 69.83 22.48
CA GLN A 171 36.35 69.05 22.00
C GLN A 171 35.90 67.78 21.25
N VAL A 172 36.37 67.63 20.02
CA VAL A 172 36.13 66.46 19.17
C VAL A 172 37.18 65.41 19.47
N ALA A 173 37.05 64.78 20.63
CA ALA A 173 37.81 63.57 20.89
C ALA A 173 37.28 62.46 19.95
N ALA A 174 38.17 61.87 19.14
CA ALA A 174 37.98 60.49 18.70
C ALA A 174 37.75 59.67 19.98
N LYS A 175 36.67 58.89 20.00
CA LYS A 175 36.20 58.14 21.16
C LYS A 175 37.42 57.55 21.89
N ALA A 176 37.62 57.93 23.15
CA ALA A 176 38.65 57.32 23.99
C ALA A 176 38.55 55.79 23.86
N PRO A 177 39.67 55.03 23.95
CA PRO A 177 39.57 53.58 24.12
C PRO A 177 38.55 53.33 25.24
N ALA A 178 37.54 52.49 24.97
CA ALA A 178 36.47 52.22 25.92
C ALA A 178 37.08 52.01 27.31
N SER A 179 36.53 52.67 28.33
CA SER A 179 37.04 52.47 29.69
C SER A 179 36.98 50.99 30.04
N ILE A 180 37.93 50.53 30.85
CA ILE A 180 38.01 49.14 31.30
C ILE A 180 36.66 48.65 31.85
N GLN A 181 35.92 49.52 32.55
CA GLN A 181 34.58 49.23 33.08
C GLN A 181 33.53 48.88 32.01
N GLU A 182 33.55 49.51 30.84
CA GLU A 182 32.60 49.22 29.76
C GLU A 182 32.92 47.87 29.10
N LEU A 183 34.22 47.59 28.91
CA LEU A 183 34.69 46.28 28.45
C LEU A 183 34.29 45.17 29.42
N GLU A 184 34.49 45.37 30.73
CA GLU A 184 34.05 44.42 31.76
C GLU A 184 32.54 44.16 31.72
N LYS A 185 31.72 45.20 31.49
CA LYS A 185 30.26 45.03 31.37
C LYS A 185 29.89 44.18 30.16
N ARG A 186 30.54 44.39 29.02
CA ARG A 186 30.32 43.60 27.80
C ARG A 186 30.79 42.15 27.95
N VAL A 187 31.90 41.91 28.63
CA VAL A 187 32.37 40.55 28.95
C VAL A 187 31.34 39.82 29.82
N ARG A 188 30.84 40.45 30.89
CA ARG A 188 29.79 39.85 31.74
C ARG A 188 28.49 39.55 31.00
N GLU A 189 28.14 40.37 30.00
CA GLU A 189 26.96 40.10 29.18
C GLU A 189 27.18 38.92 28.23
N LEU A 190 28.38 38.81 27.64
CA LEU A 190 28.75 37.68 26.79
C LEU A 190 28.82 36.38 27.57
N GLU A 191 29.36 36.40 28.80
CA GLU A 191 29.38 35.23 29.69
C GLU A 191 27.97 34.72 29.96
N ARG A 192 27.00 35.60 30.24
CA ARG A 192 25.60 35.18 30.43
C ARG A 192 24.98 34.60 29.16
N LYS A 193 25.25 35.19 27.99
CA LYS A 193 24.75 34.66 26.71
C LYS A 193 25.37 33.30 26.39
N TYR A 194 26.65 33.13 26.69
CA TYR A 194 27.35 31.87 26.55
C TYR A 194 26.73 30.79 27.43
N GLU A 195 26.45 31.10 28.70
CA GLU A 195 25.82 30.15 29.61
C GLU A 195 24.43 29.72 29.10
N SER A 196 23.59 30.70 28.72
CA SER A 196 22.26 30.40 28.17
C SER A 196 22.33 29.57 26.88
N LEU A 197 23.31 29.81 26.02
CA LEU A 197 23.51 29.02 24.81
C LEU A 197 23.99 27.60 25.15
N SER A 198 24.88 27.46 26.13
CA SER A 198 25.38 26.18 26.61
C SER A 198 24.23 25.30 27.14
N GLU A 199 23.34 25.88 27.94
CA GLU A 199 22.14 25.20 28.44
C GLU A 199 21.21 24.77 27.29
N ALA A 200 20.98 25.64 26.31
CA ALA A 200 20.14 25.32 25.15
C ALA A 200 20.74 24.18 24.30
N VAL A 201 22.06 24.19 24.09
CA VAL A 201 22.76 23.11 23.38
C VAL A 201 22.67 21.79 24.14
N ALA A 202 22.80 21.81 25.48
CA ALA A 202 22.59 20.62 26.30
C ALA A 202 21.15 20.09 26.19
N GLY A 203 20.17 20.98 26.19
CA GLY A 203 18.76 20.64 25.98
C GLY A 203 18.51 19.97 24.61
N LEU A 204 19.05 20.56 23.54
CA LEU A 204 19.00 19.98 22.20
C LEU A 204 19.68 18.61 22.12
N GLY A 205 20.80 18.42 22.82
CA GLY A 205 21.44 17.11 22.94
C GLY A 205 20.50 16.06 23.53
N GLY A 206 19.75 16.41 24.57
CA GLY A 206 18.74 15.53 25.16
C GLY A 206 17.53 15.27 24.24
N ASP A 207 17.12 16.25 23.43
CA ASP A 207 16.07 16.06 22.42
C ASP A 207 16.53 15.11 21.30
N VAL A 208 17.77 15.25 20.82
CA VAL A 208 18.35 14.36 19.81
C VAL A 208 18.38 12.92 20.31
N GLN A 209 18.85 12.69 21.54
CA GLN A 209 18.88 11.35 22.12
C GLN A 209 17.47 10.72 22.20
N ARG A 210 16.45 11.49 22.60
CA ARG A 210 15.05 11.00 22.60
C ARG A 210 14.52 10.70 21.19
N ILE A 211 14.96 11.44 20.19
CA ILE A 211 14.57 11.20 18.80
C ILE A 211 15.21 9.90 18.29
N GLU A 212 16.49 9.68 18.62
CA GLU A 212 17.21 8.44 18.29
C GLU A 212 16.52 7.22 18.91
N GLU A 213 16.20 7.26 20.21
CA GLU A 213 15.47 6.17 20.90
C GLU A 213 14.11 5.86 20.24
N ARG A 214 13.38 6.90 19.80
CA ARG A 214 12.10 6.72 19.09
C ARG A 214 12.27 6.21 17.67
N LEU A 215 13.39 6.51 17.02
CA LEU A 215 13.70 6.01 15.68
C LEU A 215 13.97 4.51 15.75
N ASP A 216 14.74 4.07 16.74
CA ASP A 216 15.02 2.64 16.99
C ASP A 216 13.71 1.87 17.27
N GLU A 217 12.83 2.39 18.13
CA GLU A 217 11.52 1.77 18.42
C GLU A 217 10.64 1.68 17.15
N LEU A 218 10.66 2.71 16.30
CA LEU A 218 9.92 2.70 15.05
C LEU A 218 10.50 1.68 14.06
N GLU A 219 11.81 1.55 13.98
CA GLU A 219 12.48 0.56 13.13
C GLU A 219 12.10 -0.87 13.55
N GLU A 220 12.11 -1.18 14.85
CA GLU A 220 11.66 -2.47 15.37
C GLU A 220 10.19 -2.76 15.01
N ARG A 221 9.31 -1.76 15.15
CA ARG A 221 7.88 -1.90 14.81
C ARG A 221 7.64 -2.09 13.31
N VAL A 222 8.44 -1.44 12.46
CA VAL A 222 8.38 -1.63 11.01
C VAL A 222 8.77 -3.06 10.67
N ASN A 223 9.92 -3.54 11.18
CA ASN A 223 10.39 -4.91 10.94
C ASN A 223 9.35 -5.96 11.38
N ALA A 224 8.74 -5.80 12.56
CA ALA A 224 7.70 -6.71 13.05
C ALA A 224 6.41 -6.67 12.19
N THR A 225 6.12 -5.53 11.57
CA THR A 225 4.96 -5.40 10.67
C THR A 225 5.24 -6.04 9.31
N GLU A 226 6.46 -5.89 8.79
CA GLU A 226 6.91 -6.55 7.56
C GLU A 226 6.89 -8.08 7.70
N GLU A 227 7.31 -8.62 8.85
CA GLU A 227 7.24 -10.06 9.14
C GLU A 227 5.80 -10.58 9.11
N LYS A 228 4.87 -9.89 9.79
CA LYS A 228 3.44 -10.25 9.77
C LYS A 228 2.83 -10.15 8.37
N LEU A 229 3.25 -9.17 7.58
CA LEU A 229 2.78 -9.02 6.21
C LEU A 229 3.23 -10.18 5.33
N ALA A 230 4.47 -10.67 5.53
CA ALA A 230 4.97 -11.86 4.86
C ALA A 230 4.19 -13.11 5.26
N GLU A 231 3.93 -13.30 6.56
CA GLU A 231 3.13 -14.43 7.07
C GLU A 231 1.72 -14.46 6.45
N HIS A 232 1.00 -13.32 6.49
CA HIS A 232 -0.31 -13.23 5.85
C HIS A 232 -0.24 -13.40 4.33
N GLY A 233 0.85 -13.00 3.69
CA GLY A 233 1.09 -13.26 2.26
C GLY A 233 1.11 -14.75 1.94
N GLU A 234 1.79 -15.55 2.75
CA GLU A 234 1.84 -17.01 2.63
C GLU A 234 0.48 -17.66 2.93
N GLU A 235 -0.24 -17.19 3.95
CA GLU A 235 -1.61 -17.68 4.26
C GLU A 235 -2.58 -17.44 3.09
N VAL A 236 -2.55 -16.25 2.49
CA VAL A 236 -3.40 -15.92 1.32
C VAL A 236 -3.02 -16.79 0.12
N ALA A 237 -1.73 -17.04 -0.10
CA ALA A 237 -1.28 -17.93 -1.16
C ALA A 237 -1.77 -19.37 -0.95
N GLY A 238 -1.72 -19.87 0.29
CA GLY A 238 -2.24 -21.17 0.68
C GLY A 238 -3.74 -21.30 0.44
N LEU A 239 -4.53 -20.34 0.95
CA LEU A 239 -5.98 -20.31 0.74
C LEU A 239 -6.36 -20.24 -0.75
N ARG A 240 -5.59 -19.50 -1.56
CA ARG A 240 -5.81 -19.44 -3.00
C ARG A 240 -5.59 -20.80 -3.65
N ALA A 241 -4.55 -21.53 -3.26
CA ALA A 241 -4.29 -22.88 -3.77
C ALA A 241 -5.42 -23.86 -3.38
N GLU A 242 -5.94 -23.79 -2.15
CA GLU A 242 -7.08 -24.60 -1.72
C GLU A 242 -8.35 -24.31 -2.54
N VAL A 243 -8.62 -23.04 -2.83
CA VAL A 243 -9.74 -22.64 -3.71
C VAL A 243 -9.54 -23.16 -5.14
N ASP A 244 -8.33 -23.03 -5.68
CA ASP A 244 -7.98 -23.51 -7.02
C ASP A 244 -8.12 -25.04 -7.14
N GLU A 245 -7.95 -25.79 -6.04
CA GLU A 245 -8.23 -27.24 -5.97
C GLU A 245 -9.73 -27.57 -5.77
N ALA A 246 -10.44 -26.77 -4.99
CA ALA A 246 -11.85 -27.02 -4.67
C ALA A 246 -12.78 -26.82 -5.88
N LEU A 247 -12.51 -25.82 -6.72
CA LEU A 247 -13.31 -25.50 -7.90
C LEU A 247 -13.45 -26.69 -8.89
N PRO A 248 -12.37 -27.33 -9.37
CA PRO A 248 -12.49 -28.45 -10.29
C PRO A 248 -13.17 -29.68 -9.65
N ARG A 249 -13.06 -29.87 -8.32
CA ARG A 249 -13.79 -30.92 -7.60
C ARG A 249 -15.30 -30.65 -7.61
N LEU A 250 -15.71 -29.39 -7.42
CA LEU A 250 -17.11 -29.00 -7.51
C LEU A 250 -17.66 -29.22 -8.92
N ASP A 251 -16.91 -28.82 -9.95
CA ASP A 251 -17.28 -29.05 -11.35
C ASP A 251 -17.40 -30.54 -11.70
N ALA A 252 -16.55 -31.39 -11.12
CA ALA A 252 -16.63 -32.84 -11.32
C ALA A 252 -17.89 -33.42 -10.65
N LEU A 253 -18.20 -32.98 -9.43
CA LEU A 253 -19.39 -33.42 -8.71
C LEU A 253 -20.68 -32.97 -9.40
N GLU A 254 -20.72 -31.76 -9.95
CA GLU A 254 -21.87 -31.27 -10.72
C GLU A 254 -22.13 -32.15 -11.95
N ARG A 255 -21.07 -32.56 -12.66
CA ARG A 255 -21.20 -33.51 -13.79
C ARG A 255 -21.71 -34.88 -13.34
N GLU A 256 -21.17 -35.42 -12.25
CA GLU A 256 -21.60 -36.72 -11.72
C GLU A 256 -23.08 -36.71 -11.30
N VAL A 257 -23.53 -35.62 -10.67
CA VAL A 257 -24.96 -35.41 -10.36
C VAL A 257 -25.79 -35.36 -11.64
N GLY A 258 -25.33 -34.64 -12.67
CA GLY A 258 -26.01 -34.59 -13.97
C GLY A 258 -26.16 -35.97 -14.64
N ASP A 259 -25.11 -36.78 -14.59
CA ASP A 259 -25.12 -38.15 -15.11
C ASP A 259 -26.08 -39.05 -14.33
N LEU A 260 -26.10 -38.93 -13.00
CA LEU A 260 -27.03 -39.66 -12.13
C LEU A 260 -28.48 -39.30 -12.41
N VAL A 261 -28.79 -38.02 -12.60
CA VAL A 261 -30.13 -37.55 -12.98
C VAL A 261 -30.55 -38.18 -14.31
N THR A 262 -29.69 -38.12 -15.31
CA THR A 262 -29.94 -38.73 -16.63
C THR A 262 -30.15 -40.24 -16.52
N GLY A 263 -29.36 -40.92 -15.68
CA GLY A 263 -29.49 -42.33 -15.37
C GLY A 263 -30.84 -42.68 -14.73
N LEU A 264 -31.28 -41.90 -13.75
CA LEU A 264 -32.58 -42.06 -13.08
C LEU A 264 -33.75 -41.87 -14.06
N GLU A 265 -33.70 -40.87 -14.94
CA GLU A 265 -34.69 -40.71 -16.01
C GLU A 265 -34.74 -41.92 -16.96
N GLY A 266 -33.56 -42.47 -17.28
CA GLY A 266 -33.43 -43.71 -18.05
C GLY A 266 -34.11 -44.91 -17.37
N LEU A 267 -33.85 -45.10 -16.07
CA LEU A 267 -34.49 -46.14 -15.26
C LEU A 267 -36.00 -45.93 -15.17
N GLY A 268 -36.46 -44.70 -14.95
CA GLY A 268 -37.88 -44.36 -14.93
C GLY A 268 -38.59 -44.75 -16.24
N ARG A 269 -37.99 -44.45 -17.39
CA ARG A 269 -38.52 -44.87 -18.70
C ARG A 269 -38.55 -46.39 -18.88
N ARG A 270 -37.55 -47.11 -18.37
CA ARG A 270 -37.52 -48.59 -18.40
C ARG A 270 -38.63 -49.17 -17.53
N LEU A 271 -38.78 -48.68 -16.30
CA LEU A 271 -39.81 -49.10 -15.37
C LEU A 271 -41.22 -48.89 -15.93
N ASN A 272 -41.46 -47.74 -16.56
CA ASN A 272 -42.74 -47.45 -17.19
C ASN A 272 -43.05 -48.43 -18.34
N ARG A 273 -42.05 -48.75 -19.19
CA ARG A 273 -42.21 -49.75 -20.25
C ARG A 273 -42.52 -51.13 -19.70
N THR A 274 -41.77 -51.60 -18.71
CA THR A 274 -42.02 -52.92 -18.09
C THR A 274 -43.38 -52.97 -17.40
N SER A 275 -43.82 -51.87 -16.77
CA SER A 275 -45.16 -51.77 -16.17
C SER A 275 -46.26 -51.88 -17.22
N GLN A 276 -46.11 -51.21 -18.37
CA GLN A 276 -47.05 -51.32 -19.49
C GLN A 276 -47.06 -52.72 -20.12
N GLU A 277 -45.89 -53.36 -20.27
CA GLU A 277 -45.79 -54.74 -20.76
C GLU A 277 -46.49 -55.70 -19.81
N LEU A 278 -46.24 -55.61 -18.50
CA LEU A 278 -46.91 -56.44 -17.51
C LEU A 278 -48.44 -56.25 -17.51
N ALA A 279 -48.92 -55.02 -17.70
CA ALA A 279 -50.35 -54.74 -17.83
C ALA A 279 -50.97 -55.39 -19.08
N ARG A 280 -50.23 -55.47 -20.20
CA ARG A 280 -50.66 -56.16 -21.42
C ARG A 280 -50.67 -57.68 -21.24
N GLU A 281 -49.64 -58.24 -20.64
CA GLU A 281 -49.59 -59.68 -20.34
C GLU A 281 -50.73 -60.08 -19.40
N LEU A 282 -50.99 -59.30 -18.35
CA LEU A 282 -52.09 -59.56 -17.43
C LEU A 282 -53.46 -59.55 -18.11
N SER A 283 -53.70 -58.60 -19.03
CA SER A 283 -54.95 -58.58 -19.79
C SER A 283 -55.07 -59.75 -20.77
N GLY A 284 -53.94 -60.16 -21.38
CA GLY A 284 -53.86 -61.36 -22.21
C GLY A 284 -54.17 -62.63 -21.43
N VAL A 285 -53.59 -62.80 -20.24
CA VAL A 285 -53.88 -63.93 -19.33
C VAL A 285 -55.35 -63.95 -18.95
N LYS A 286 -55.93 -62.80 -18.59
CA LYS A 286 -57.36 -62.70 -18.25
C LYS A 286 -58.25 -63.14 -19.41
N GLN A 287 -57.98 -62.67 -20.62
CA GLN A 287 -58.73 -63.10 -21.81
C GLN A 287 -58.54 -64.60 -22.10
N GLY A 288 -57.33 -65.11 -21.89
CA GLY A 288 -57.04 -66.55 -22.00
C GLY A 288 -57.85 -67.38 -21.02
N GLN A 289 -57.97 -66.92 -19.76
CA GLN A 289 -58.80 -67.55 -18.73
C GLN A 289 -60.27 -67.56 -19.15
N GLU A 290 -60.83 -66.43 -19.56
CA GLU A 290 -62.24 -66.33 -20.02
C GLU A 290 -62.52 -67.28 -21.20
N ARG A 291 -61.57 -67.40 -22.15
CA ARG A 291 -61.67 -68.34 -23.27
C ARG A 291 -61.62 -69.80 -22.82
N LEU A 292 -60.73 -70.12 -21.87
CA LEU A 292 -60.61 -71.49 -21.36
C LEU A 292 -61.88 -71.90 -20.61
N GLU A 293 -62.42 -71.02 -19.77
CA GLU A 293 -63.71 -71.22 -19.09
C GLU A 293 -64.83 -71.50 -20.11
N ALA A 294 -64.95 -70.69 -21.16
CA ALA A 294 -65.95 -70.90 -22.21
C ALA A 294 -65.78 -72.23 -22.96
N VAL A 295 -64.53 -72.64 -23.25
CA VAL A 295 -64.25 -73.94 -23.89
C VAL A 295 -64.62 -75.10 -22.97
N LEU A 296 -64.31 -75.00 -21.68
CA LEU A 296 -64.65 -76.02 -20.70
C LEU A 296 -66.17 -76.18 -20.57
N GLU A 297 -66.92 -75.07 -20.44
CA GLU A 297 -68.39 -75.11 -20.40
C GLU A 297 -68.99 -75.74 -21.67
N ALA A 298 -68.46 -75.39 -22.84
CA ALA A 298 -68.91 -75.97 -24.11
C ALA A 298 -68.60 -77.47 -24.21
N GLN A 299 -67.43 -77.91 -23.72
CA GLN A 299 -67.07 -79.32 -23.67
C GLN A 299 -67.94 -80.11 -22.69
N GLU A 300 -68.20 -79.56 -21.51
CA GLU A 300 -69.09 -80.17 -20.50
C GLU A 300 -70.49 -80.36 -21.08
N LYS A 301 -71.06 -79.33 -21.71
CA LYS A 301 -72.36 -79.44 -22.37
C LYS A 301 -72.37 -80.53 -23.44
N ARG A 302 -71.35 -80.57 -24.30
CA ARG A 302 -71.23 -81.58 -25.36
C ARG A 302 -71.09 -82.99 -24.82
N LEU A 303 -70.32 -83.18 -23.75
CA LEU A 303 -70.17 -84.47 -23.08
C LEU A 303 -71.49 -84.92 -22.45
N ASN A 304 -72.22 -84.00 -21.80
CA ASN A 304 -73.54 -84.30 -21.24
C ASN A 304 -74.57 -84.68 -22.32
N GLU A 305 -74.59 -83.99 -23.45
CA GLU A 305 -75.42 -84.35 -24.61
C GLU A 305 -75.07 -85.77 -25.11
N ARG A 306 -73.79 -86.07 -25.33
CA ARG A 306 -73.34 -87.41 -25.74
C ARG A 306 -73.67 -88.50 -24.73
N LEU A 307 -73.53 -88.23 -23.43
CA LEU A 307 -73.89 -89.18 -22.37
C LEU A 307 -75.40 -89.46 -22.39
N SER A 308 -76.22 -88.43 -22.63
CA SER A 308 -77.67 -88.58 -22.82
C SER A 308 -77.99 -89.44 -24.04
N ASP A 309 -77.39 -89.14 -25.19
CA ASP A 309 -77.59 -89.90 -26.43
C ASP A 309 -77.20 -91.38 -26.25
N ILE A 310 -76.00 -91.64 -25.69
CA ILE A 310 -75.54 -93.01 -25.39
C ILE A 310 -76.47 -93.70 -24.40
N SER A 311 -76.97 -93.00 -23.39
CA SER A 311 -77.93 -93.58 -22.44
C SER A 311 -79.25 -93.97 -23.12
N GLN A 312 -79.73 -93.17 -24.08
CA GLN A 312 -80.93 -93.50 -24.86
C GLN A 312 -80.68 -94.71 -25.78
N GLU A 313 -79.55 -94.74 -26.50
CA GLU A 313 -79.14 -95.86 -27.34
C GLU A 313 -79.00 -97.16 -26.53
N LEU A 314 -78.41 -97.09 -25.33
CA LEU A 314 -78.27 -98.23 -24.43
C LEU A 314 -79.62 -98.77 -23.98
N ASN A 315 -80.56 -97.89 -23.61
CA ASN A 315 -81.92 -98.30 -23.21
C ASN A 315 -82.68 -98.94 -24.37
N ALA A 316 -82.57 -98.39 -25.59
CA ALA A 316 -83.17 -98.97 -26.78
C ALA A 316 -82.60 -100.36 -27.08
N THR A 317 -81.27 -100.50 -27.09
CA THR A 317 -80.59 -101.78 -27.29
C THR A 317 -80.98 -102.79 -26.21
N SER A 318 -81.09 -102.36 -24.95
CA SER A 318 -81.55 -103.22 -23.85
C SER A 318 -82.98 -103.73 -24.08
N SER A 319 -83.88 -102.88 -24.59
CA SER A 319 -85.24 -103.27 -24.94
C SER A 319 -85.27 -104.26 -26.10
N GLU A 320 -84.46 -104.03 -27.15
CA GLU A 320 -84.33 -104.94 -28.27
C GLU A 320 -83.79 -106.31 -27.85
N VAL A 321 -82.81 -106.35 -26.93
CA VAL A 321 -82.29 -107.60 -26.36
C VAL A 321 -83.38 -108.35 -25.58
N GLU A 322 -84.20 -107.66 -24.79
CA GLU A 322 -85.33 -108.31 -24.09
C GLU A 322 -86.38 -108.83 -25.08
N GLU A 323 -86.69 -108.08 -26.14
CA GLU A 323 -87.59 -108.56 -27.20
C GLU A 323 -87.02 -109.81 -27.90
N LEU A 324 -85.72 -109.81 -28.21
CA LEU A 324 -85.06 -110.96 -28.81
C LEU A 324 -85.05 -112.18 -27.87
N LYS A 325 -84.86 -112.00 -26.55
CA LYS A 325 -84.97 -113.09 -25.58
C LYS A 325 -86.35 -113.73 -25.61
N ILE A 326 -87.41 -112.92 -25.65
CA ILE A 326 -88.79 -113.41 -25.75
C ILE A 326 -88.96 -114.20 -27.06
N ARG A 327 -88.51 -113.66 -28.20
CA ARG A 327 -88.60 -114.35 -29.50
C ARG A 327 -87.81 -115.66 -29.52
N VAL A 328 -86.63 -115.71 -28.91
CA VAL A 328 -85.85 -116.95 -28.79
C VAL A 328 -86.61 -117.97 -27.96
N ALA A 329 -87.17 -117.59 -26.80
CA ALA A 329 -87.98 -118.49 -25.98
C ALA A 329 -89.20 -119.02 -26.73
N GLU A 330 -89.87 -118.16 -27.52
CA GLU A 330 -90.99 -118.58 -28.38
C GLU A 330 -90.55 -119.55 -29.49
N LEU A 331 -89.41 -119.27 -30.14
CA LEU A 331 -88.85 -120.17 -31.15
C LEU A 331 -88.40 -121.51 -30.56
N GLU A 332 -87.86 -121.52 -29.34
CA GLU A 332 -87.53 -122.74 -28.58
C GLU A 332 -88.81 -123.55 -28.31
N GLU A 333 -89.89 -122.92 -27.85
CA GLU A 333 -91.20 -123.59 -27.65
C GLU A 333 -91.76 -124.15 -28.98
N GLN A 334 -91.68 -123.37 -30.06
CA GLN A 334 -92.10 -123.82 -31.38
C GLN A 334 -91.25 -125.01 -31.88
N LEU A 335 -89.95 -125.02 -31.62
CA LEU A 335 -89.05 -126.13 -31.93
C LEU A 335 -89.44 -127.39 -31.15
N GLU A 336 -89.67 -127.27 -29.83
CA GLU A 336 -90.13 -128.39 -29.00
C GLU A 336 -91.46 -128.98 -29.50
N ALA A 337 -92.40 -128.10 -29.87
CA ALA A 337 -93.68 -128.53 -30.45
C ALA A 337 -93.49 -129.28 -31.77
N ARG A 338 -92.60 -128.80 -32.65
CA ARG A 338 -92.29 -129.47 -33.92
C ARG A 338 -91.57 -130.80 -33.72
N ASP A 339 -90.68 -130.90 -32.74
CA ASP A 339 -90.05 -132.17 -32.37
C ASP A 339 -91.07 -133.19 -31.87
N LEU A 340 -92.07 -132.75 -31.10
CA LEU A 340 -93.19 -133.61 -30.69
C LEU A 340 -94.02 -134.08 -31.89
N GLU A 341 -94.33 -133.20 -32.84
CA GLU A 341 -95.00 -133.57 -34.10
C GLU A 341 -94.17 -134.58 -34.90
N ILE A 342 -92.86 -134.37 -35.05
CA ILE A 342 -91.96 -135.31 -35.72
C ILE A 342 -91.96 -136.66 -35.00
N MET A 343 -91.95 -136.69 -33.67
CA MET A 343 -92.08 -137.92 -32.90
C MET A 343 -93.41 -138.63 -33.16
N GLN A 344 -94.53 -137.90 -33.22
CA GLN A 344 -95.82 -138.48 -33.57
C GLN A 344 -95.83 -139.03 -35.00
N LEU A 345 -95.30 -138.29 -35.97
CA LEU A 345 -95.17 -138.74 -37.36
C LEU A 345 -94.27 -139.96 -37.48
N ARG A 346 -93.16 -140.03 -36.74
CA ARG A 346 -92.33 -141.25 -36.67
C ARG A 346 -93.11 -142.42 -36.12
N ARG A 347 -93.96 -142.22 -35.10
CA ARG A 347 -94.83 -143.26 -34.55
C ARG A 347 -95.89 -143.71 -35.57
N TYR A 348 -96.51 -142.79 -36.30
CA TYR A 348 -97.40 -143.16 -37.41
C TYR A 348 -96.65 -143.89 -38.52
N GLY A 349 -95.43 -143.47 -38.84
CA GLY A 349 -94.55 -144.14 -39.80
C GLY A 349 -94.17 -145.56 -39.38
N THR A 350 -93.87 -145.80 -38.09
CA THR A 350 -93.60 -147.15 -37.59
C THR A 350 -94.86 -148.02 -37.58
N ILE A 351 -96.02 -147.46 -37.22
CA ILE A 351 -97.31 -148.17 -37.31
C ILE A 351 -97.63 -148.53 -38.77
N LEU A 352 -97.43 -147.60 -39.71
CA LEU A 352 -97.64 -147.83 -41.13
C LEU A 352 -96.66 -148.89 -41.67
N SER A 353 -95.39 -148.84 -41.27
CA SER A 353 -94.39 -149.84 -41.61
C SER A 353 -94.78 -151.23 -41.09
N LEU A 354 -95.31 -151.33 -39.86
CA LEU A 354 -95.85 -152.58 -39.31
C LEU A 354 -97.07 -153.08 -40.09
N LEU A 355 -97.98 -152.19 -40.52
CA LEU A 355 -99.13 -152.55 -41.37
C LEU A 355 -98.69 -153.01 -42.77
N VAL A 356 -97.68 -152.37 -43.36
CA VAL A 356 -97.08 -152.81 -44.63
C VAL A 356 -96.39 -154.15 -44.46
N PHE A 357 -95.65 -154.37 -43.37
CA PHE A 357 -95.08 -155.69 -43.05
C PHE A 357 -96.18 -156.75 -42.87
N ALA A 358 -97.26 -156.43 -42.16
CA ALA A 358 -98.40 -157.32 -42.01
C ALA A 358 -99.08 -157.63 -43.35
N SER A 359 -99.21 -156.63 -44.23
CA SER A 359 -99.69 -156.76 -45.61
C SER A 359 -98.78 -157.64 -46.47
N ILE A 360 -97.46 -157.50 -46.37
CA ILE A 360 -96.47 -158.33 -47.09
C ILE A 360 -96.52 -159.77 -46.55
N ILE A 361 -96.67 -159.97 -45.25
CA ILE A 361 -96.87 -161.31 -44.66
C ILE A 361 -98.19 -161.94 -45.15
N LEU A 362 -99.28 -161.17 -45.24
CA LEU A 362 -100.56 -161.60 -45.80
C LEU A 362 -100.46 -161.93 -47.30
N ALA A 363 -99.73 -161.13 -48.08
CA ALA A 363 -99.48 -161.39 -49.49
C ALA A 363 -98.57 -162.60 -49.70
N ALA A 364 -97.56 -162.81 -48.84
CA ALA A 364 -96.70 -163.99 -48.84
C ALA A 364 -97.45 -165.26 -48.41
N ALA A 365 -98.39 -165.16 -47.45
CA ALA A 365 -99.30 -166.24 -47.10
C ALA A 365 -100.26 -166.58 -48.25
N GLY A 366 -100.72 -165.57 -49.00
CA GLY A 366 -101.47 -165.75 -50.24
C GLY A 366 -100.65 -166.43 -51.35
N LEU A 367 -99.36 -166.09 -51.48
CA LEU A 367 -98.45 -166.71 -52.43
C LEU A 367 -98.11 -168.16 -52.04
N GLY A 368 -98.05 -168.47 -50.74
CA GLY A 368 -97.92 -169.82 -50.20
C GLY A 368 -99.12 -170.74 -50.51
N LEU A 369 -100.31 -170.16 -50.70
CA LEU A 369 -101.51 -170.87 -51.16
C LEU A 369 -101.58 -170.99 -52.70
N ALA A 370 -101.08 -170.01 -53.44
CA ALA A 370 -101.02 -170.06 -54.91
C ALA A 370 -99.95 -171.04 -55.45
N LEU A 371 -98.82 -171.21 -54.76
CA LEU A 371 -97.78 -172.18 -55.14
C LEU A 371 -98.15 -173.65 -54.89
N ARG A 372 -99.20 -173.93 -54.10
CA ARG A 372 -99.79 -175.28 -54.01
C ARG A 372 -100.67 -175.64 -55.21
N ALA A 373 -100.98 -174.69 -56.10
CA ALA A 373 -101.81 -174.94 -57.28
C ALA A 373 -101.01 -175.11 -58.59
N THR A 374 -99.70 -174.84 -58.63
CA THR A 374 -98.90 -174.90 -59.87
C THR A 374 -97.78 -175.94 -59.89
N LYS A 375 -97.57 -176.71 -58.81
CA LYS A 375 -96.82 -177.98 -58.82
C LYS A 375 -97.71 -179.21 -58.58
N ALA A 376 -98.86 -179.18 -59.24
CA ALA A 376 -99.43 -180.33 -59.96
C ALA A 376 -98.99 -180.32 -61.45
N ALA A 377 -97.96 -179.54 -61.78
CA ALA A 377 -97.21 -179.61 -63.02
C ALA A 377 -95.70 -179.47 -62.68
N SER A 378 -94.99 -180.61 -62.72
CA SER A 378 -93.58 -180.88 -62.44
C SER A 378 -93.12 -180.90 -60.98
#